data_AF-A0A3C0BT16-F1
#
_entry.id   AF-A0A3C0BT16-F1
#
_cell.length_a   1.000
_cell.length_b   1.000
_cell.length_c   1.000
_cell.angle_alpha   90.00
_cell.angle_beta   90.00
_cell.angle_gamma   90.00
#
_symmetry.space_group_name_H-M   'P 1'
#
loop_
_entity.id
_entity.type
_entity.pdbx_description
1 polymer ?
#
loop_
_entity_poly.entity_id
_entity_poly.type
_entity_poly.pdbx_seq_one_letter_code
_entity_poly.pdbx_strand_id
1 'polypeptide(L)'
;ALKHGEAVITEAAAICTYLADEFPHARLNIPVGDPRRGPYLKWLFFSPSCIEAAVMDRAAPRKEEPRRAMIGYGDFDTVMGVVAKAVAKGPYLMGEQFTAADVVVGSMLRWGMMFNLLPERPEFKAYVGRLEQRPALQRATALDQELAAA
;
A
#
# COMPACT_ATOMS: atom_id res chain seq x y z
N ALA A 1 -4.80 2.11 16.22
CA ALA A 1 -5.74 3.20 15.85
C ALA A 1 -5.01 4.53 15.98
N LEU A 2 -5.36 5.53 15.17
CA LEU A 2 -4.88 6.91 15.31
C LEU A 2 -5.91 7.71 16.12
N LYS A 3 -5.45 8.52 17.09
CA LYS A 3 -6.26 9.56 17.73
C LYS A 3 -5.75 10.93 17.27
N HIS A 4 -6.58 11.72 16.61
CA HIS A 4 -6.28 13.10 16.20
C HIS A 4 -7.43 14.01 16.61
N GLY A 5 -7.18 14.90 17.58
CA GLY A 5 -8.26 15.62 18.28
C GLY A 5 -9.23 14.65 18.95
N GLU A 6 -10.52 14.78 18.64
CA GLU A 6 -11.59 13.89 19.10
C GLU A 6 -11.79 12.67 18.19
N ALA A 7 -11.21 12.67 16.98
CA ALA A 7 -11.36 11.57 16.04
C ALA A 7 -10.51 10.37 16.44
N VAL A 8 -11.13 9.18 16.44
CA VAL A 8 -10.45 7.88 16.55
C VAL A 8 -10.65 7.13 15.26
N ILE A 9 -9.55 6.84 14.57
CA ILE A 9 -9.56 6.26 13.22
C ILE A 9 -8.86 4.89 13.28
N THR A 10 -9.56 3.88 12.76
CA THR A 10 -9.05 2.53 12.51
C THR A 10 -8.82 2.33 11.02
N GLU A 11 -8.23 1.20 10.62
CA GLU A 11 -7.75 0.92 9.26
C GLU A 11 -6.54 1.75 8.81
N ALA A 12 -5.44 1.08 8.46
CA ALA A 12 -4.19 1.75 8.07
C ALA A 12 -4.36 2.64 6.83
N ALA A 13 -5.11 2.19 5.83
CA ALA A 13 -5.38 2.97 4.62
C ALA A 13 -6.25 4.21 4.91
N ALA A 14 -7.24 4.10 5.81
CA ALA A 14 -8.07 5.23 6.21
C ALA A 14 -7.26 6.25 7.01
N ILE A 15 -6.41 5.80 7.95
CA ILE A 15 -5.47 6.66 8.68
C ILE A 15 -4.55 7.42 7.71
N CYS A 16 -3.95 6.72 6.75
CA CYS A 16 -3.07 7.34 5.75
C CYS A 16 -3.81 8.38 4.90
N THR A 17 -5.05 8.08 4.49
CA THR A 17 -5.89 9.00 3.71
C THR A 17 -6.24 10.24 4.54
N TYR A 18 -6.72 10.03 5.77
CA TYR A 18 -7.07 11.10 6.70
C TYR A 18 -5.90 12.05 6.94
N LEU A 19 -4.71 11.52 7.28
CA LEU A 19 -3.52 12.34 7.50
C LEU A 19 -3.08 13.09 6.24
N ALA A 20 -3.24 12.50 5.06
CA ALA A 20 -2.90 13.17 3.81
C ALA A 20 -3.85 14.34 3.49
N ASP A 21 -5.13 14.22 3.84
CA ASP A 21 -6.13 15.27 3.71
C ASP A 21 -5.96 16.36 4.78
N GLU A 22 -5.71 15.97 6.04
CA GLU A 22 -5.55 16.87 7.19
C GLU A 22 -4.29 17.75 7.10
N PHE A 23 -3.22 17.24 6.49
CA PHE A 23 -1.94 17.95 6.34
C PHE A 23 -1.62 18.23 4.86
N PRO A 24 -2.37 19.11 4.16
CA PRO A 24 -2.24 19.31 2.72
C PRO A 24 -0.86 19.87 2.32
N HIS A 25 -0.19 20.59 3.21
CA HIS A 25 1.18 21.11 3.00
C HIS A 25 2.22 20.01 2.78
N ALA A 26 1.97 18.79 3.30
CA ALA A 26 2.84 17.64 3.10
C ALA A 26 2.75 17.08 1.66
N ARG A 27 1.75 17.48 0.88
CA ARG A 27 1.53 17.07 -0.53
C ARG A 27 1.46 15.55 -0.72
N LEU A 28 0.96 14.84 0.28
CA LEU A 28 0.76 13.38 0.25
C LEU A 28 -0.59 12.95 -0.35
N ASN A 29 -1.37 13.93 -0.78
CA ASN A 29 -2.71 13.74 -1.30
C ASN A 29 -2.83 14.18 -2.77
N ILE A 30 -3.83 13.64 -3.46
CA ILE A 30 -4.38 14.24 -4.67
C ILE A 30 -5.70 14.93 -4.29
N PRO A 31 -5.85 16.25 -4.48
CA PRO A 31 -7.04 17.00 -4.02
C PRO A 31 -8.35 16.56 -4.69
N VAL A 32 -9.47 16.83 -4.02
CA VAL A 32 -10.81 16.73 -4.63
C VAL A 32 -10.91 17.69 -5.82
N GLY A 33 -11.46 17.20 -6.93
CA GLY A 33 -11.56 17.95 -8.19
C GLY A 33 -10.38 17.72 -9.15
N ASP A 34 -9.25 17.16 -8.69
CA ASP A 34 -8.17 16.73 -9.59
C ASP A 34 -8.55 15.38 -10.25
N PRO A 35 -8.46 15.24 -11.60
CA PRO A 35 -8.80 13.98 -12.28
C PRO A 35 -7.94 12.78 -11.83
N ARG A 36 -6.75 13.03 -11.26
CA ARG A 36 -5.88 11.99 -10.69
C ARG A 36 -6.42 11.43 -9.37
N ARG A 37 -7.45 12.05 -8.75
CA ARG A 37 -8.04 11.62 -7.46
C ARG A 37 -8.58 10.20 -7.55
N GLY A 38 -9.27 9.86 -8.65
CA GLY A 38 -9.83 8.53 -8.85
C GLY A 38 -8.78 7.42 -8.80
N PRO A 39 -7.73 7.47 -9.65
CA PRO A 39 -6.62 6.53 -9.58
C PRO A 39 -5.87 6.51 -8.23
N TYR A 40 -5.72 7.66 -7.56
CA TYR A 40 -5.12 7.72 -6.22
C TYR A 40 -5.96 6.95 -5.19
N LEU A 41 -7.26 7.23 -5.13
CA LEU A 41 -8.18 6.53 -4.23
C LEU A 41 -8.21 5.04 -4.52
N LYS A 42 -8.23 4.64 -5.80
CA LYS A 42 -8.14 3.23 -6.19
C LYS A 42 -7.00 2.55 -5.44
N TRP A 43 -5.80 3.10 -5.41
CA TRP A 43 -4.65 2.43 -4.77
C TRP A 43 -4.77 2.33 -3.25
N LEU A 44 -5.35 3.34 -2.60
CA LEU A 44 -5.63 3.30 -1.16
C LEU A 44 -6.61 2.19 -0.78
N PHE A 45 -7.63 1.93 -1.61
CA PHE A 45 -8.60 0.86 -1.37
C PHE A 45 -8.12 -0.50 -1.89
N PHE A 46 -7.39 -0.54 -3.00
CA PHE A 46 -6.96 -1.77 -3.66
C PHE A 46 -5.93 -2.54 -2.83
N SER A 47 -5.10 -1.86 -2.01
CA SER A 47 -4.16 -2.54 -1.13
C SER A 47 -4.86 -3.45 -0.11
N PRO A 48 -5.73 -2.95 0.80
CA PRO A 48 -6.41 -3.82 1.76
C PRO A 48 -7.46 -4.74 1.10
N SER A 49 -8.17 -4.29 0.05
CA SER A 49 -9.27 -5.08 -0.53
C SER A 49 -8.81 -6.16 -1.51
N CYS A 50 -7.64 -6.00 -2.12
CA CYS A 50 -7.18 -6.89 -3.19
C CYS A 50 -5.77 -7.43 -2.96
N ILE A 51 -4.79 -6.57 -2.68
CA ILE A 51 -3.39 -7.02 -2.50
C ILE A 51 -3.30 -7.90 -1.25
N GLU A 52 -3.69 -7.36 -0.10
CA GLU A 52 -3.64 -8.07 1.18
C GLU A 52 -4.49 -9.34 1.13
N ALA A 53 -5.75 -9.22 0.67
CA ALA A 53 -6.66 -10.35 0.54
C ALA A 53 -6.06 -11.48 -0.31
N ALA A 54 -5.55 -11.19 -1.51
CA ALA A 54 -4.95 -12.21 -2.37
C ALA A 54 -3.69 -12.84 -1.77
N VAL A 55 -2.83 -12.03 -1.14
CA VAL A 55 -1.59 -12.49 -0.50
C VAL A 55 -1.91 -13.42 0.67
N MET A 56 -2.89 -13.07 1.51
CA MET A 56 -3.31 -13.89 2.63
C MET A 56 -3.99 -15.20 2.18
N ASP A 57 -4.85 -15.15 1.16
CA ASP A 57 -5.49 -16.37 0.64
C ASP A 57 -4.47 -17.35 0.06
N ARG A 58 -3.37 -16.85 -0.52
CA ARG A 58 -2.27 -17.69 -1.00
C ARG A 58 -1.38 -18.22 0.14
N ALA A 59 -1.11 -17.39 1.15
CA ALA A 59 -0.29 -17.77 2.31
C ALA A 59 -1.00 -18.77 3.23
N ALA A 60 -2.33 -18.68 3.32
CA ALA A 60 -3.19 -19.58 4.08
C ALA A 60 -4.34 -20.09 3.18
N PRO A 61 -4.07 -21.09 2.32
CA PRO A 61 -5.05 -21.58 1.35
C PRO A 61 -6.33 -22.09 2.01
N ARG A 62 -7.45 -21.78 1.36
CA ARG A 62 -8.76 -22.33 1.73
C ARG A 62 -8.77 -23.85 1.54
N LYS A 63 -9.64 -24.54 2.29
CA LYS A 63 -9.87 -25.99 2.12
C LYS A 63 -10.41 -26.34 0.73
N GLU A 64 -11.23 -25.45 0.18
CA GLU A 64 -11.82 -25.57 -1.15
C GLU A 64 -11.46 -24.35 -1.98
N GLU A 65 -11.12 -24.56 -3.25
CA GLU A 65 -10.77 -23.48 -4.15
C GLU A 65 -12.03 -22.66 -4.49
N PRO A 66 -12.03 -21.35 -4.20
CA PRO A 66 -13.20 -20.54 -4.42
C PRO A 66 -13.37 -20.27 -5.92
N ARG A 67 -14.62 -20.18 -6.37
CA ARG A 67 -14.90 -19.74 -7.75
C ARG A 67 -14.42 -18.31 -7.91
N ARG A 68 -13.50 -18.06 -8.84
CA ARG A 68 -12.95 -16.73 -9.15
C ARG A 68 -14.01 -15.63 -9.27
N ALA A 69 -15.16 -15.94 -9.88
CA ALA A 69 -16.27 -15.00 -10.05
C ALA A 69 -16.94 -14.54 -8.74
N MET A 70 -16.72 -15.27 -7.64
CA MET A 70 -17.24 -14.93 -6.31
C MET A 70 -16.21 -14.19 -5.44
N ILE A 71 -14.97 -14.03 -5.92
CA ILE A 71 -13.88 -13.39 -5.19
C ILE A 71 -13.67 -11.98 -5.71
N GLY A 72 -13.87 -10.98 -4.84
CA GLY A 72 -13.83 -9.55 -5.22
C GLY A 72 -12.50 -9.06 -5.80
N TYR A 73 -11.39 -9.74 -5.49
CA TYR A 73 -10.07 -9.45 -6.05
C TYR A 73 -9.69 -10.35 -7.25
N GLY A 74 -10.54 -11.31 -7.60
CA GLY A 74 -10.24 -12.33 -8.60
C GLY A 74 -9.24 -13.37 -8.09
N ASP A 75 -8.01 -13.31 -8.58
CA ASP A 75 -6.95 -14.28 -8.28
C ASP A 75 -5.60 -13.58 -8.03
N PHE A 76 -4.69 -14.30 -7.38
CA PHE A 76 -3.40 -13.79 -6.97
C PHE A 76 -2.57 -13.24 -8.13
N ASP A 77 -2.46 -13.98 -9.23
CA ASP A 77 -1.60 -13.61 -10.35
C ASP A 77 -2.12 -12.37 -11.09
N THR A 78 -3.44 -12.24 -11.20
CA THR A 78 -4.09 -11.03 -11.74
C THR A 78 -3.78 -9.82 -10.88
N VAL A 79 -3.93 -9.92 -9.55
CA VAL A 79 -3.63 -8.81 -8.62
C VAL A 79 -2.16 -8.42 -8.72
N MET A 80 -1.24 -9.38 -8.66
CA MET A 80 0.20 -9.10 -8.80
C MET A 80 0.55 -8.48 -10.15
N GLY A 81 -0.09 -8.93 -11.24
CA GLY A 81 0.09 -8.36 -12.57
C GLY A 81 -0.38 -6.90 -12.65
N VAL A 82 -1.50 -6.56 -12.00
CA VAL A 82 -1.99 -5.18 -11.92
C VAL A 82 -1.01 -4.29 -11.15
N VAL A 83 -0.50 -4.76 -10.02
CA VAL A 83 0.45 -3.99 -9.19
C VAL A 83 1.78 -3.82 -9.90
N ALA A 84 2.32 -4.89 -10.51
CA ALA A 84 3.59 -4.85 -11.24
C ALA A 84 3.55 -3.83 -12.38
N LYS A 85 2.49 -3.86 -13.19
CA LYS A 85 2.27 -2.89 -14.28
C LYS A 85 2.17 -1.45 -13.79
N ALA A 86 1.66 -1.24 -12.57
CA ALA A 86 1.53 0.11 -12.00
C ALA A 86 2.88 0.64 -11.52
N VAL A 87 3.61 -0.13 -10.71
CA VAL A 87 4.88 0.31 -10.12
C VAL A 87 6.02 0.37 -11.13
N ALA A 88 5.89 -0.35 -12.25
CA ALA A 88 6.81 -0.28 -13.39
C ALA A 88 6.85 1.09 -14.07
N LYS A 89 5.75 1.86 -14.02
CA LYS A 89 5.66 3.17 -14.68
C LYS A 89 6.56 4.21 -13.99
N GLY A 90 6.65 4.13 -12.67
CA GLY A 90 7.55 4.90 -11.83
C GLY A 90 7.35 6.43 -11.88
N PRO A 91 8.14 7.16 -11.05
CA PRO A 91 8.84 6.64 -9.88
C PRO A 91 7.91 6.23 -8.72
N TYR A 92 6.71 6.80 -8.65
CA TYR A 92 5.64 6.51 -7.68
C TYR A 92 4.31 6.17 -8.38
N LEU A 93 3.29 5.72 -7.63
CA LEU A 93 1.99 5.31 -8.17
C LEU A 93 1.24 6.45 -8.88
N MET A 94 1.52 7.69 -8.48
CA MET A 94 0.95 8.90 -9.07
C MET A 94 1.96 9.67 -9.94
N GLY A 95 2.97 8.98 -10.49
CA GLY A 95 4.05 9.55 -11.29
C GLY A 95 5.16 10.11 -10.42
N GLU A 96 5.52 11.37 -10.61
CA GLU A 96 6.62 12.02 -9.86
C GLU A 96 6.26 12.33 -8.40
N GLN A 97 4.96 12.37 -8.07
CA GLN A 97 4.49 12.72 -6.73
C GLN A 97 4.38 11.48 -5.85
N PHE A 98 5.12 11.47 -4.74
CA PHE A 98 4.89 10.51 -3.67
C PHE A 98 3.65 10.89 -2.85
N THR A 99 2.79 9.91 -2.61
CA THR A 99 1.50 10.11 -1.95
C THR A 99 1.25 9.03 -0.89
N ALA A 100 0.15 9.16 -0.15
CA ALA A 100 -0.28 8.12 0.80
C ALA A 100 -0.57 6.77 0.12
N ALA A 101 -0.89 6.74 -1.17
CA ALA A 101 -1.02 5.49 -1.93
C ALA A 101 0.30 4.71 -1.93
N ASP A 102 1.43 5.41 -2.05
CA ASP A 102 2.76 4.80 -2.02
C ASP A 102 3.12 4.29 -0.63
N VAL A 103 2.64 4.94 0.43
CA VAL A 103 2.76 4.43 1.81
C VAL A 103 1.99 3.12 1.95
N VAL A 104 0.73 3.10 1.55
CA VAL A 104 -0.20 1.97 1.75
C VAL A 104 0.14 0.75 0.88
N VAL A 105 0.42 0.96 -0.41
CA VAL A 105 0.81 -0.14 -1.31
C VAL A 105 2.26 -0.52 -1.09
N GLY A 106 3.13 0.46 -0.86
CA GLY A 106 4.56 0.23 -0.64
C GLY A 106 4.87 -0.54 0.64
N SER A 107 4.15 -0.26 1.73
CA SER A 107 4.27 -1.04 2.97
C SER A 107 3.87 -2.50 2.75
N MET A 108 2.74 -2.75 2.07
CA MET A 108 2.27 -4.10 1.76
C MET A 108 3.26 -4.85 0.86
N LEU A 109 3.82 -4.20 -0.15
CA LEU A 109 4.84 -4.80 -1.02
C LEU A 109 6.12 -5.11 -0.25
N ARG A 110 6.61 -4.16 0.55
CA ARG A 110 7.84 -4.34 1.35
C ARG A 110 7.67 -5.46 2.36
N TRP A 111 6.56 -5.49 3.09
CA TRP A 111 6.24 -6.54 4.05
C TRP A 111 6.10 -7.91 3.37
N GLY A 112 5.33 -7.98 2.29
CA GLY A 112 5.13 -9.22 1.54
C GLY A 112 6.43 -9.76 0.94
N MET A 113 7.36 -8.90 0.54
CA MET A 113 8.71 -9.32 0.11
C MET A 113 9.55 -9.82 1.29
N MET A 114 9.55 -9.11 2.41
CA MET A 114 10.32 -9.49 3.62
C MET A 114 9.93 -10.88 4.14
N PHE A 115 8.65 -11.26 4.02
CA PHE A 115 8.15 -12.58 4.41
C PHE A 115 8.08 -13.60 3.26
N ASN A 116 8.65 -13.29 2.08
CA ASN A 116 8.61 -14.15 0.89
C ASN A 116 7.19 -14.57 0.46
N LEU A 117 6.19 -13.72 0.72
CA LEU A 117 4.79 -13.94 0.36
C LEU A 117 4.46 -13.47 -1.06
N LEU A 118 5.35 -12.69 -1.69
CA LEU A 118 5.20 -12.14 -3.02
C LEU A 118 6.12 -12.82 -4.02
N PRO A 119 5.73 -12.91 -5.31
CA PRO A 119 6.63 -13.37 -6.35
C PRO A 119 7.81 -12.40 -6.48
N GLU A 120 8.99 -12.96 -6.76
CA GLU A 120 10.15 -12.14 -7.10
C GLU A 120 9.93 -11.44 -8.44
N ARG A 121 9.82 -10.11 -8.41
CA ARG A 121 9.64 -9.27 -9.58
C ARG A 121 10.59 -8.09 -9.54
N PRO A 122 11.33 -7.78 -10.64
CA PRO A 122 12.24 -6.63 -10.66
C PRO A 122 11.52 -5.30 -10.42
N GLU A 123 10.27 -5.17 -10.86
CA GLU A 123 9.45 -3.97 -10.67
C GLU A 123 9.13 -3.72 -9.20
N PHE A 124 8.90 -4.80 -8.42
CA PHE A 124 8.68 -4.71 -6.98
C PHE A 124 9.96 -4.34 -6.24
N LYS A 125 11.07 -5.02 -6.56
CA LYS A 125 12.39 -4.72 -5.98
C LYS A 125 12.80 -3.27 -6.25
N ALA A 126 12.64 -2.80 -7.48
CA ALA A 126 12.98 -1.42 -7.85
C ALA A 126 12.08 -0.39 -7.16
N TYR A 127 10.77 -0.65 -7.07
CA TYR A 127 9.83 0.25 -6.42
C TYR A 127 10.06 0.34 -4.90
N VAL A 128 10.12 -0.80 -4.21
CA VAL A 128 10.39 -0.85 -2.76
C VAL A 128 11.76 -0.25 -2.45
N GLY A 129 12.78 -0.55 -3.25
CA GLY A 129 14.12 0.05 -3.09
C GLY A 129 14.08 1.57 -3.12
N ARG A 130 13.30 2.20 -4.00
CA ARG A 130 13.12 3.67 -3.99
C ARG A 130 12.44 4.17 -2.72
N LEU A 131 11.47 3.43 -2.19
CA LEU A 131 10.79 3.81 -0.95
C LEU A 131 11.74 3.73 0.26
N GLU A 132 12.58 2.70 0.33
CA GLU A 132 13.57 2.49 1.39
C GLU A 132 14.66 3.57 1.45
N GLN A 133 14.91 4.27 0.34
CA GLN A 133 15.80 5.42 0.32
C GLN A 133 15.16 6.70 0.90
N ARG A 134 13.84 6.71 1.19
CA ARG A 134 13.20 7.91 1.73
C ARG A 134 13.61 8.10 3.20
N PRO A 135 14.14 9.27 3.59
CA PRO A 135 14.50 9.54 4.98
C PRO A 135 13.34 9.35 5.96
N ALA A 136 12.11 9.64 5.53
CA ALA A 136 10.92 9.43 6.36
C ALA A 136 10.67 7.96 6.71
N LEU A 137 10.93 7.01 5.79
CA LEU A 137 10.76 5.58 6.07
C LEU A 137 11.87 5.05 6.99
N GLN A 138 13.10 5.54 6.79
CA GLN A 138 14.22 5.20 7.67
C GLN A 138 13.98 5.67 9.11
N ARG A 139 13.51 6.91 9.29
CA ARG A 139 13.10 7.43 10.60
C ARG A 139 11.96 6.62 11.22
N ALA A 140 10.92 6.29 10.44
CA ALA A 140 9.80 5.48 10.94
C ALA A 140 10.27 4.09 11.40
N THR A 141 11.16 3.45 10.63
CA THR A 141 11.71 2.14 10.98
C THR A 141 12.55 2.20 12.26
N ALA A 142 13.34 3.25 12.45
CA ALA A 142 14.13 3.44 13.68
C ALA A 142 13.22 3.60 14.91
N LEU A 143 12.14 4.39 14.80
CA LEU A 143 11.15 4.52 15.87
C LEU A 143 10.49 3.18 16.19
N ASP A 144 10.07 2.42 15.18
CA ASP A 144 9.47 1.09 15.38
C ASP A 144 10.43 0.13 16.12
N GLN A 145 11.73 0.21 15.82
CA GLN A 145 12.77 -0.59 16.49
C GLN A 145 12.96 -0.17 17.95
N GLU A 146 13.00 1.14 18.22
CA GLU A 146 13.08 1.67 19.59
C GLU A 146 11.87 1.24 20.43
N LEU A 147 10.67 1.32 19.86
CA LEU A 147 9.42 0.88 20.49
C LEU A 147 9.40 -0.63 20.76
N ALA A 148 9.89 -1.46 19.84
CA ALA A 148 9.94 -2.91 20.02
C ALA A 148 10.99 -3.37 21.05
N ALA A 149 11.98 -2.52 21.35
CA ALA A 149 13.01 -2.79 22.34
C ALA A 149 12.63 -2.33 23.76
N ALA A 150 11.57 -1.53 23.89
CA ALA A 150 11.04 -1.02 25.17
C ALA A 150 10.03 -1.99 25.79
#